data_AF-A0AAD8H5Y1-F1
#
_entry.id   AF-A0AAD8H5Y1-F1
#
_cell.length_a   1.000
_cell.length_b   1.000
_cell.length_c   1.000
_cell.angle_alpha   90.00
_cell.angle_beta   90.00
_cell.angle_gamma   90.00
#
_symmetry.space_group_name_H-M   'P 1'
#
loop_
_entity.id
_entity.type
_entity.pdbx_description
1 polymer ?
#
loop_
_entity_poly.entity_id
_entity_poly.type
_entity_poly.pdbx_seq_one_letter_code
_entity_poly.pdbx_strand_id
1 'polypeptide(L)'
;MLNLDPHIRPLVEQDSKSLQSLLPEIPLWVKNPDYDRVDWLNKFLEHMWPYLDKAICKTTKNIAKPIIAEQIPKYKIESVEFEALTLGSLPPTFHVMKVYVTD
;
A
#
# COMPACT_ATOMS: atom_id res chain seq x y z
N MET A 1 -30.96 -23.88 -1.11
CA MET A 1 -29.67 -23.27 -1.48
C MET A 1 -29.70 -23.04 -2.98
N LEU A 2 -29.77 -21.79 -3.42
CA LEU A 2 -29.70 -21.47 -4.85
C LEU A 2 -28.22 -21.41 -5.24
N ASN A 3 -27.81 -22.23 -6.22
CA ASN A 3 -26.47 -22.16 -6.81
C ASN A 3 -26.30 -20.77 -7.45
N LEU A 4 -25.45 -19.96 -6.84
CA LEU A 4 -24.99 -18.66 -7.35
C LEU A 4 -23.71 -18.85 -8.17
N ASP A 5 -23.69 -19.84 -9.06
CA ASP A 5 -22.56 -19.98 -9.96
C ASP A 5 -22.61 -18.83 -10.97
N PRO A 6 -21.56 -17.97 -11.01
CA PRO A 6 -21.55 -16.83 -11.91
C PRO A 6 -21.57 -17.33 -13.35
N HIS A 7 -22.47 -16.77 -14.17
CA HIS A 7 -22.56 -17.12 -15.57
C HIS A 7 -21.39 -16.48 -16.34
N ILE A 8 -20.29 -17.22 -16.48
CA ILE A 8 -19.10 -16.75 -17.20
C ILE A 8 -19.41 -16.70 -18.69
N ARG A 9 -19.25 -15.52 -19.32
CA ARG A 9 -19.38 -15.32 -20.77
C ARG A 9 -18.12 -14.64 -21.32
N PRO A 10 -17.59 -15.05 -22.48
CA PRO A 10 -16.48 -14.36 -23.14
C PRO A 10 -16.77 -12.88 -23.40
N LEU A 11 -15.74 -12.04 -23.30
CA LEU A 11 -15.87 -10.59 -23.57
C LEU A 11 -16.35 -10.28 -24.99
N VAL A 12 -16.02 -11.12 -25.97
CA VAL A 12 -16.44 -10.95 -27.37
C VAL A 12 -17.95 -11.10 -27.56
N GLU A 13 -18.63 -11.72 -26.60
CA GLU A 13 -20.08 -11.95 -26.62
C GLU A 13 -20.86 -10.89 -25.83
N GLN A 14 -20.18 -9.94 -25.18
CA GLN A 14 -20.81 -8.85 -24.44
C GLN A 14 -21.25 -7.73 -25.38
N ASP A 15 -22.37 -7.07 -25.04
CA ASP A 15 -22.84 -5.91 -25.77
C ASP A 15 -21.96 -4.67 -25.51
N SER A 16 -22.03 -3.70 -26.41
CA SER A 16 -21.19 -2.49 -26.35
C SER A 16 -21.39 -1.68 -25.06
N LYS A 17 -22.62 -1.63 -24.51
CA LYS A 17 -22.90 -0.89 -23.27
C LYS A 17 -22.27 -1.59 -22.06
N SER A 18 -22.36 -2.91 -22.01
CA SER A 18 -21.71 -3.72 -20.98
C SER A 18 -20.18 -3.60 -21.08
N LEU A 19 -19.59 -3.66 -22.28
CA LEU A 19 -18.15 -3.45 -22.47
C LEU A 19 -17.69 -2.05 -22.05
N GLN A 20 -18.45 -1.01 -22.40
CA GLN A 20 -18.15 0.36 -21.98
C GLN A 20 -18.20 0.53 -20.46
N SER A 21 -19.12 -0.17 -19.79
CA SER A 21 -19.21 -0.16 -18.32
C SER A 21 -18.00 -0.79 -17.63
N LEU A 22 -17.26 -1.68 -18.32
CA LEU A 22 -16.04 -2.30 -17.82
C LEU A 22 -14.79 -1.45 -18.05
N LEU A 23 -14.83 -0.46 -18.95
CA LEU A 23 -13.66 0.39 -19.24
C LEU A 23 -13.07 1.02 -17.98
N PRO A 24 -13.84 1.58 -17.01
CA PRO A 24 -13.27 2.12 -15.77
C PRO A 24 -12.52 1.09 -14.92
N GLU A 25 -12.95 -0.17 -14.92
CA GLU A 25 -12.39 -1.27 -14.12
C GLU A 25 -11.03 -1.75 -14.65
N ILE A 26 -10.73 -1.49 -15.93
CA ILE A 26 -9.47 -1.91 -16.54
C ILE A 26 -8.29 -1.23 -15.82
N PRO A 27 -7.26 -1.98 -15.39
CA PRO A 27 -6.11 -1.41 -14.70
C PRO A 27 -5.38 -0.34 -15.53
N LEU A 28 -4.81 0.66 -14.85
CA LEU A 28 -4.17 1.81 -15.50
C LEU A 28 -3.01 1.43 -16.43
N TRP A 29 -2.23 0.40 -16.10
CA TRP A 29 -1.12 -0.10 -16.94
C TRP A 29 -1.59 -0.77 -18.25
N VAL A 30 -2.86 -1.20 -18.34
CA VAL A 30 -3.46 -1.67 -19.61
C VAL A 30 -3.88 -0.48 -20.46
N LYS A 31 -4.40 0.56 -19.82
CA LYS A 31 -4.91 1.79 -20.47
C LYS A 31 -3.80 2.72 -20.91
N ASN A 32 -2.70 2.75 -20.16
CA ASN A 32 -1.66 3.75 -20.30
C ASN A 32 -0.29 3.05 -20.32
N PRO A 33 0.48 3.19 -21.41
CA PRO A 33 1.78 2.53 -21.55
C PRO A 33 2.86 3.10 -20.61
N ASP A 34 2.66 4.30 -20.06
CA ASP A 34 3.61 4.95 -19.13
C ASP A 34 3.66 4.34 -17.72
N TYR A 35 2.84 3.32 -17.48
CA TYR A 35 2.57 2.78 -16.16
C TYR A 35 3.05 1.33 -16.12
N ASP A 36 4.13 1.07 -15.39
CA ASP A 36 4.70 -0.27 -15.26
C ASP A 36 4.10 -1.02 -14.08
N ARG A 37 3.83 -2.32 -14.29
CA ARG A 37 3.56 -3.24 -13.17
C ARG A 37 4.85 -3.47 -12.38
N VAL A 38 4.75 -3.36 -11.07
CA VAL A 38 5.90 -3.47 -10.16
C VAL A 38 5.79 -4.68 -9.23
N ASP A 39 5.25 -5.79 -9.75
CA ASP A 39 5.09 -7.04 -8.99
C ASP A 39 6.43 -7.56 -8.41
N TRP A 40 7.53 -7.32 -9.13
CA TRP A 40 8.88 -7.66 -8.68
C TRP A 40 9.28 -6.86 -7.43
N LEU A 41 8.87 -5.58 -7.35
CA LEU A 41 9.15 -4.71 -6.21
C LEU A 41 8.37 -5.17 -4.99
N ASN A 42 7.10 -5.54 -5.16
CA ASN A 42 6.28 -6.08 -4.08
C ASN A 42 6.90 -7.35 -3.50
N LYS A 43 7.32 -8.29 -4.35
CA LYS A 43 8.05 -9.50 -3.91
C LYS A 43 9.33 -9.14 -3.17
N PHE A 44 10.12 -8.20 -3.68
CA PHE A 44 11.33 -7.75 -3.01
C PHE A 44 11.03 -7.16 -1.62
N LEU A 45 9.99 -6.32 -1.50
CA LEU A 45 9.56 -5.74 -0.23
C LEU A 45 9.09 -6.78 0.77
N GLU A 46 8.38 -7.82 0.36
CA GLU A 46 8.00 -8.94 1.23
C GLU A 46 9.22 -9.59 1.90
N HIS A 47 10.29 -9.83 1.15
CA HIS A 47 11.52 -10.43 1.70
C HIS A 47 12.25 -9.47 2.64
N MET A 48 12.20 -8.17 2.35
CA MET A 48 12.86 -7.12 3.13
C MET A 48 12.07 -6.67 4.36
N TRP A 49 10.77 -6.93 4.41
CA TRP A 49 9.84 -6.35 5.37
C TRP A 49 10.25 -6.52 6.85
N PRO A 50 10.72 -7.70 7.31
CA PRO A 50 11.13 -7.87 8.71
C PRO A 50 12.29 -6.96 9.13
N TYR A 51 13.12 -6.51 8.18
CA TYR A 51 14.22 -5.59 8.43
C TYR A 51 13.76 -4.14 8.34
N LEU A 52 12.90 -3.83 7.37
CA LEU A 52 12.30 -2.51 7.21
C LEU A 52 11.45 -2.11 8.42
N ASP A 53 10.60 -3.02 8.92
CA ASP A 53 9.81 -2.80 10.14
C ASP A 53 10.71 -2.35 11.30
N LYS A 54 11.76 -3.12 11.58
CA LYS A 54 12.74 -2.80 12.65
C LYS A 54 13.42 -1.45 12.44
N ALA A 55 13.88 -1.17 11.22
CA ALA A 55 14.61 0.06 10.90
C ALA A 55 13.71 1.31 10.96
N ILE A 56 12.50 1.20 10.42
CA ILE A 56 11.50 2.27 10.44
C ILE A 56 11.06 2.52 11.88
N CYS A 57 10.68 1.49 12.64
CA CYS A 57 10.28 1.65 14.04
C CYS A 57 11.38 2.28 14.89
N LYS A 58 12.66 1.89 14.69
CA LYS A 58 13.79 2.55 15.38
C LYS A 58 13.87 4.04 15.03
N THR A 59 13.76 4.37 13.75
CA THR A 59 13.79 5.76 13.26
C THR A 59 12.61 6.56 13.82
N THR A 60 11.39 6.02 13.75
CA THR A 60 10.18 6.64 14.32
C THR A 60 10.32 6.90 15.81
N LYS A 61 10.81 5.92 16.59
CA LYS A 61 11.06 6.12 18.03
C LYS A 61 12.06 7.25 18.27
N ASN A 62 13.14 7.32 17.50
CA ASN A 62 14.15 8.37 17.63
C ASN A 62 13.61 9.77 17.29
N ILE A 63 12.76 9.88 16.27
CA ILE A 63 12.09 11.13 15.89
C ILE A 63 11.04 11.53 16.93
N ALA A 64 10.25 10.58 17.42
CA ALA A 64 9.17 10.85 18.35
C ALA A 64 9.65 11.23 19.76
N LYS A 65 10.79 10.70 20.21
CA LYS A 65 11.37 10.99 21.53
C LYS A 65 11.43 12.50 21.87
N PRO A 66 12.10 13.36 21.07
CA PRO A 66 12.15 14.79 21.37
C PRO A 66 10.76 15.44 21.33
N ILE A 67 9.89 15.05 20.39
CA ILE A 67 8.53 15.58 20.27
C ILE A 67 7.70 15.28 21.52
N ILE A 68 7.79 14.05 22.03
CA ILE A 68 7.13 13.62 23.27
C ILE A 68 7.70 14.37 24.48
N ALA A 69 9.02 14.51 24.56
CA ALA A 69 9.70 15.19 25.66
C ALA A 69 9.25 16.66 25.80
N GLU A 70 9.00 17.36 24.69
CA GLU A 70 8.46 18.72 24.71
C GLU A 70 7.03 18.80 25.30
N GLN A 71 6.24 17.74 25.18
CA GLN A 71 4.87 17.72 25.67
C GLN A 71 4.75 17.26 27.14
N ILE A 72 5.72 16.50 27.65
CA ILE A 72 5.72 15.97 29.02
C ILE A 72 5.43 17.06 30.09
N PRO A 73 6.11 18.23 30.10
CA PRO A 73 5.88 19.28 31.10
C PRO A 73 4.46 19.85 31.07
N LYS A 74 3.86 19.93 29.88
CA LYS A 74 2.51 20.50 29.67
C LYS A 74 1.43 19.65 30.34
N TYR A 75 1.62 18.34 30.36
CA TYR A 75 0.63 17.38 30.85
C TYR A 75 0.96 16.81 32.24
N LYS A 76 2.07 17.24 32.87
CA LYS A 76 2.54 16.75 34.17
C LYS A 76 2.68 15.22 34.22
N ILE A 77 3.16 14.62 33.12
CA ILE A 77 3.43 13.19 33.00
C ILE A 77 4.87 12.94 33.46
N GLU A 78 5.17 11.79 34.08
CA GLU A 78 6.55 11.48 34.51
C GLU A 78 7.44 10.98 33.36
N SER A 79 6.94 10.03 32.56
CA SER A 79 7.61 9.52 31.37
C SER A 79 6.61 8.92 30.38
N VAL A 80 6.99 8.89 29.11
CA VAL A 80 6.22 8.25 28.03
C VAL A 80 7.20 7.52 27.14
N GLU A 81 6.97 6.23 26.94
CA GLU A 81 7.79 5.39 26.08
C GLU A 81 6.91 4.44 25.24
N PHE A 82 7.48 3.92 24.16
CA PHE A 82 6.83 2.91 23.34
C PHE A 82 7.11 1.53 23.92
N GLU A 83 6.11 0.90 24.54
CA GLU A 83 6.16 -0.51 24.95
C GLU A 83 6.44 -1.41 23.73
N ALA A 84 5.64 -1.26 22.67
CA ALA A 84 5.86 -1.89 21.38
C ALA A 84 5.54 -0.91 20.25
N LEU A 85 6.29 -0.99 19.16
CA LEU A 85 5.99 -0.31 17.91
C LEU A 85 6.36 -1.27 16.78
N THR A 86 5.39 -1.59 15.94
CA THR A 86 5.54 -2.43 14.75
C THR A 86 4.60 -1.89 13.68
N LEU A 87 5.00 -2.04 12.42
CA LEU A 87 4.20 -1.80 11.23
C LEU A 87 3.36 -3.04 10.85
N GLY A 88 3.47 -4.14 11.59
CA GLY A 88 2.78 -5.39 11.33
C GLY A 88 3.56 -6.32 10.39
N SER A 89 2.96 -7.48 10.07
CA SER A 89 3.62 -8.52 9.26
C SER A 89 3.48 -8.34 7.76
N LEU A 90 2.63 -7.42 7.30
CA LEU A 90 2.31 -7.23 5.88
C LEU A 90 2.97 -5.95 5.36
N PRO A 91 3.81 -6.03 4.29
CA PRO A 91 4.33 -4.84 3.64
C PRO A 91 3.23 -4.09 2.87
N PRO A 92 3.44 -2.80 2.56
CA PRO A 92 2.59 -2.10 1.60
C PRO A 92 2.72 -2.71 0.20
N THR A 93 1.65 -2.63 -0.58
CA THR A 93 1.62 -3.09 -1.97
C THR A 93 1.57 -1.90 -2.93
N PHE A 94 2.47 -1.89 -3.89
CA PHE A 94 2.49 -0.91 -4.97
C PHE A 94 1.85 -1.52 -6.21
N HIS A 95 0.81 -0.86 -6.73
CA HIS A 95 0.09 -1.38 -7.90
C HIS A 95 0.77 -0.97 -9.20
N VAL A 96 1.25 0.27 -9.28
CA VAL A 96 1.78 0.85 -10.51
C VAL A 96 2.82 1.93 -10.18
N MET A 97 3.79 2.14 -11.07
CA MET A 97 4.78 3.21 -10.98
C MET A 97 4.83 4.01 -12.29
N LYS A 98 4.99 5.33 -12.18
CA LYS A 98 5.24 6.24 -13.31
C LYS A 98 6.45 7.12 -13.01
N VAL A 99 7.38 7.21 -13.96
CA VAL A 99 8.58 8.03 -13.84
C VAL A 99 8.27 9.46 -14.28
N TYR A 100 8.71 10.43 -13.48
CA TYR A 100 8.61 11.85 -13.79
C TYR A 100 10.02 12.42 -13.92
N VAL A 101 10.32 13.05 -15.06
CA VAL A 101 11.57 13.80 -15.25
C VAL A 101 11.36 15.19 -14.68
N THR A 102 12.23 15.60 -13.77
CA THR A 102 12.26 16.95 -13.22
C THR A 102 13.47 17.69 -13.78
N ASP A 103 13.24 18.83 -14.42
CA ASP A 103 14.28 19.76 -14.90
C ASP A 103 15.02 20.47 -13.76
#